data_AF-A0A3B4XX76-F1
#
_entry.id   AF-A0A3B4XX76-F1
#
_cell.length_a   1.000
_cell.length_b   1.000
_cell.length_c   1.000
_cell.angle_alpha   90.00
_cell.angle_beta   90.00
_cell.angle_gamma   90.00
#
_symmetry.space_group_name_H-M   'P 1'
#
loop_
_entity.id
_entity.type
_entity.pdbx_description
1 polymer ?
#
loop_
_entity_poly.entity_id
_entity_poly.type
_entity_poly.pdbx_seq_one_letter_code
_entity_poly.pdbx_strand_id
1 'polypeptide(L)'
;MGSGRRIGETQLWQLALLGLFFWNIMSCPNVLRVGAEENIFIECQGCSDAQPDMRVIIKVLSSPTKSTILTDTSVTLTKDNNFQQFGQITIPSDTFYKIPSMTQHVYLQAHFPGVILEKVVLVSFQSGYIFIQTDKTLYTPNSIGESKLLRPPKTPEGISLSLPGPVILDSGMYSGIYPLSEIVSLGLWKVVAKFPLNPQYSYSAEFEVKEYVLPSFEVKLTPMSSFFHVNSPKLTIKIKATYLFGKDVEGSASAVFGLMHEGQKAAFQSSIQRVSIEEGEGEVTLRKEHIIQANNNNNNIDNLVGKSIYVAVNVLTENGKKESLCVYWCVVTCSGCLG
;
A
#
# COMPACT_ATOMS: atom_id res chain seq x y z
N MET A 1 14.79 79.44 -56.75
CA MET A 1 16.26 79.42 -56.78
C MET A 1 16.72 80.12 -55.52
N GLY A 2 16.97 79.36 -54.44
CA GLY A 2 18.32 79.00 -54.00
C GLY A 2 18.77 80.02 -52.94
N SER A 3 19.50 79.77 -51.87
CA SER A 3 20.18 78.64 -51.23
C SER A 3 20.65 79.24 -49.89
N GLY A 4 20.74 78.45 -48.82
CA GLY A 4 21.37 78.93 -47.59
C GLY A 4 21.15 78.07 -46.34
N ARG A 5 21.78 76.89 -46.30
CA ARG A 5 21.99 76.09 -45.07
C ARG A 5 22.92 76.83 -44.10
N ARG A 6 22.62 76.79 -42.79
CA ARG A 6 23.62 76.56 -41.74
C ARG A 6 23.02 75.79 -40.55
N ILE A 7 23.88 74.91 -40.05
CA ILE A 7 23.70 73.87 -39.03
C ILE A 7 23.85 74.48 -37.63
N GLY A 8 23.14 73.90 -36.66
CA GLY A 8 23.41 74.05 -35.23
C GLY A 8 22.76 72.90 -34.47
N GLU A 9 23.54 71.85 -34.20
CA GLU A 9 23.21 70.72 -33.33
C GLU A 9 23.05 71.12 -31.86
N THR A 10 22.35 70.27 -31.09
CA THR A 10 22.53 69.86 -29.67
C THR A 10 21.16 69.75 -28.96
N GLN A 11 20.79 68.73 -28.18
CA GLN A 11 21.27 67.38 -27.89
C GLN A 11 20.05 66.57 -27.41
N LEU A 12 20.07 65.26 -27.64
CA LEU A 12 19.14 64.27 -27.10
C LEU A 12 19.19 64.25 -25.55
N TRP A 13 18.02 64.17 -24.93
CA TRP A 13 17.84 63.44 -23.67
C TRP A 13 16.81 62.34 -23.90
N GLN A 14 17.28 61.15 -24.29
CA GLN A 14 16.50 59.93 -24.16
C GLN A 14 16.67 59.43 -22.72
N LEU A 15 15.68 59.72 -21.87
CA LEU A 15 15.46 58.96 -20.64
C LEU A 15 14.88 57.60 -21.05
N ALA A 16 15.76 56.64 -21.33
CA ALA A 16 15.40 55.24 -21.43
C ALA A 16 15.05 54.73 -20.02
N LEU A 17 13.77 54.85 -19.66
CA LEU A 17 13.16 54.08 -18.58
C LEU A 17 13.05 52.61 -19.04
N LEU A 18 14.18 51.91 -19.10
CA LEU A 18 14.21 50.45 -19.10
C LEU A 18 14.00 50.01 -17.65
N GLY A 19 12.75 50.00 -17.20
CA GLY A 19 12.39 49.27 -15.99
C GLY A 19 12.70 47.80 -16.23
N LEU A 20 13.77 47.29 -15.61
CA LEU A 20 14.06 45.87 -15.53
C LEU A 20 12.88 45.21 -14.78
N PHE A 21 11.98 44.57 -15.52
CA PHE A 21 10.92 43.75 -14.94
C PHE A 21 11.56 42.46 -14.41
N PHE A 22 11.95 42.47 -13.14
CA PHE A 22 12.24 41.25 -12.39
C PHE A 22 10.98 40.78 -11.64
N TRP A 23 10.87 39.47 -11.42
CA TRP A 23 9.69 38.83 -10.86
C TRP A 23 10.11 37.96 -9.68
N ASN A 24 9.30 37.97 -8.62
CA ASN A 24 9.54 37.13 -7.45
C ASN A 24 8.74 35.84 -7.58
N ILE A 25 9.39 34.71 -7.30
CA ILE A 25 8.77 33.38 -7.37
C ILE A 25 8.87 32.72 -5.99
N MET A 26 7.75 32.14 -5.56
CA MET A 26 7.67 31.25 -4.42
C MET A 26 7.05 29.93 -4.88
N SER A 27 7.77 28.82 -4.70
CA SER A 27 7.29 27.47 -5.00
C SER A 27 7.36 26.60 -3.75
N CYS A 28 6.29 25.85 -3.49
CA CYS A 28 6.16 24.99 -2.32
C CYS A 28 5.47 23.67 -2.70
N PRO A 29 5.62 22.63 -1.87
CA PRO A 29 4.79 21.43 -1.98
C PRO A 29 3.30 21.80 -1.97
N ASN A 30 2.49 21.03 -2.71
CA ASN A 30 1.03 21.22 -2.72
C ASN A 30 0.39 20.90 -1.35
N VAL A 31 1.10 20.13 -0.52
CA VAL A 31 0.70 19.73 0.83
C VAL A 31 1.91 19.82 1.74
N LEU A 32 1.77 20.47 2.90
CA LEU A 32 2.83 20.54 3.92
C LEU A 32 2.54 19.55 5.05
N ARG A 33 3.54 18.76 5.45
CA ARG A 33 3.38 17.80 6.55
C ARG A 33 3.70 18.44 7.89
N VAL A 34 2.83 18.20 8.86
CA VAL A 34 3.05 18.64 10.25
C VAL A 34 4.21 17.87 10.86
N GLY A 35 5.14 18.58 11.49
CA GLY A 35 6.33 18.04 12.14
C GLY A 35 7.44 17.58 11.20
N ALA A 36 7.26 17.73 9.88
CA ALA A 36 8.31 17.47 8.90
C ALA A 36 8.95 18.77 8.43
N GLU A 37 10.24 18.72 8.15
CA GLU A 37 10.95 19.81 7.49
C GLU A 37 10.60 19.80 6.00
N GLU A 38 10.03 20.90 5.53
CA GLU A 38 9.63 21.09 4.14
C GLU A 38 10.45 22.20 3.49
N ASN A 39 10.83 22.00 2.23
CA ASN A 39 11.62 22.97 1.46
C ASN A 39 10.71 23.90 0.65
N ILE A 40 10.88 25.21 0.85
CA ILE A 40 10.20 26.26 0.09
C ILE A 40 11.23 26.93 -0.81
N PHE A 41 11.01 26.87 -2.11
CA PHE A 41 11.89 27.50 -3.10
C PHE A 41 11.53 28.97 -3.29
N ILE A 42 12.53 29.83 -3.21
CA ILE A 42 12.42 31.27 -3.36
C ILE A 42 13.41 31.71 -4.43
N GLU A 43 12.93 32.50 -5.39
CA GLU A 43 13.76 33.03 -6.49
C GLU A 43 13.36 34.47 -6.84
N CYS A 44 14.35 35.29 -7.18
CA CYS A 44 14.13 36.51 -7.95
C CYS A 44 14.54 36.28 -9.41
N GLN A 45 13.56 36.14 -10.29
CA GLN A 45 13.78 35.94 -11.71
C GLN A 45 14.05 37.27 -12.41
N GLY A 46 15.16 37.36 -13.15
CA GLY A 46 15.55 38.59 -13.84
C GLY A 46 16.24 39.63 -12.95
N CYS A 47 16.59 39.26 -11.71
CA CYS A 47 17.50 40.06 -10.88
C CYS A 47 18.88 40.13 -11.56
N SER A 48 19.40 41.35 -11.74
CA SER A 48 20.75 41.56 -12.26
C SER A 48 21.80 41.43 -11.16
N ASP A 49 23.03 41.05 -11.52
CA ASP A 49 24.20 41.01 -10.63
C ASP A 49 24.51 42.32 -9.89
N ALA A 50 23.97 43.46 -10.34
CA ALA A 50 24.12 44.76 -9.70
C ALA A 50 23.12 45.00 -8.55
N GLN A 51 22.17 44.10 -8.34
CA GLN A 51 21.11 44.24 -7.35
C GLN A 51 21.64 43.91 -5.94
N PRO A 52 21.22 44.63 -4.89
CA PRO A 52 21.62 44.32 -3.52
C PRO A 52 21.06 42.98 -3.06
N ASP A 53 21.73 42.38 -2.06
CA ASP A 53 21.27 41.17 -1.40
C ASP A 53 19.85 41.34 -0.85
N MET A 54 18.97 40.39 -1.17
CA MET A 54 17.57 40.43 -0.77
C MET A 54 17.30 39.41 0.32
N ARG A 55 17.05 39.89 1.53
CA ARG A 55 16.54 39.04 2.61
C ARG A 55 15.05 38.80 2.42
N VAL A 56 14.65 37.54 2.25
CA VAL A 56 13.25 37.10 2.11
C VAL A 56 12.85 36.35 3.37
N ILE A 57 11.75 36.76 4.01
CA ILE A 57 11.22 36.11 5.21
C ILE A 57 10.04 35.21 4.80
N ILE A 58 10.15 33.92 5.10
CA ILE A 58 9.10 32.94 4.84
C ILE A 58 8.34 32.71 6.14
N LYS A 59 7.03 32.87 6.12
CA LYS A 59 6.16 32.73 7.30
C LYS A 59 5.03 31.78 7.00
N VAL A 60 4.69 30.95 7.98
CA VAL A 60 3.47 30.14 7.98
C VAL A 60 2.52 30.72 9.02
N LEU A 61 1.32 31.10 8.61
CA LEU A 61 0.30 31.68 9.48
C LEU A 61 -0.90 30.75 9.63
N SER A 62 -1.58 30.88 10.76
CA SER A 62 -2.80 30.12 11.04
C SER A 62 -3.94 30.48 10.08
N SER A 63 -4.71 29.46 9.70
CA SER A 63 -5.97 29.62 8.98
C SER A 63 -7.15 29.46 9.94
N PRO A 64 -8.25 30.23 9.77
CA PRO A 64 -8.53 31.17 8.68
C PRO A 64 -8.10 32.61 8.96
N THR A 65 -7.79 32.96 10.21
CA THR A 65 -7.68 34.35 10.68
C THR A 65 -6.33 35.03 10.41
N LYS A 66 -5.28 34.29 10.03
CA LYS A 66 -3.90 34.78 9.90
C LYS A 66 -3.37 35.47 11.17
N SER A 67 -3.98 35.20 12.32
CA SER A 67 -3.74 35.94 13.56
C SER A 67 -2.46 35.52 14.27
N THR A 68 -1.97 34.31 13.99
CA THR A 68 -0.76 33.76 14.62
C THR A 68 0.24 33.31 13.56
N ILE A 69 1.50 33.65 13.78
CA ILE A 69 2.64 33.07 13.05
C ILE A 69 2.93 31.73 13.73
N LEU A 70 2.86 30.66 12.96
CA LEU A 70 3.08 29.29 13.43
C LEU A 70 4.57 28.95 13.41
N THR A 71 5.27 29.40 12.38
CA THR A 71 6.71 29.21 12.20
C THR A 71 7.19 30.18 11.12
N ASP A 72 8.47 30.53 11.17
CA ASP A 72 9.11 31.39 10.17
C ASP A 72 10.58 31.01 9.98
N THR A 73 11.10 31.38 8.81
CA THR A 73 12.51 31.26 8.45
C THR A 73 12.90 32.42 7.54
N SER A 74 14.19 32.62 7.29
CA SER A 74 14.64 33.62 6.33
C SER A 74 15.78 33.11 5.47
N VAL A 75 15.74 33.48 4.19
CA VAL A 75 16.81 33.22 3.22
C VAL A 75 17.33 34.54 2.66
N THR A 76 18.58 34.57 2.23
CA THR A 76 19.17 35.76 1.61
C THR A 76 19.54 35.43 0.17
N LEU A 77 18.86 36.06 -0.78
CA LEU A 77 19.16 35.93 -2.21
C LEU A 77 20.33 36.86 -2.54
N THR A 78 21.41 36.30 -3.04
CA THR A 78 22.66 37.01 -3.35
C THR A 78 23.08 36.68 -4.78
N LYS A 79 24.04 37.42 -5.31
CA LYS A 79 24.66 37.06 -6.58
C LYS A 79 25.26 35.65 -6.54
N ASP A 80 25.90 35.26 -5.44
CA ASP A 80 26.60 33.98 -5.32
C ASP A 80 25.64 32.78 -5.41
N ASN A 81 24.39 32.94 -4.98
CA ASN A 81 23.35 31.92 -5.12
C ASN A 81 22.45 32.14 -6.34
N ASN A 82 22.83 33.02 -7.29
CA ASN A 82 22.03 33.38 -8.46
C ASN A 82 20.62 33.88 -8.10
N PHE A 83 20.50 34.56 -6.96
CA PHE A 83 19.23 35.02 -6.38
C PHE A 83 18.17 33.93 -6.22
N GLN A 84 18.57 32.69 -5.93
CA GLN A 84 17.68 31.56 -5.65
C GLN A 84 18.14 30.78 -4.42
N GLN A 85 17.20 30.37 -3.57
CA GLN A 85 17.50 29.58 -2.38
C GLN A 85 16.29 28.79 -1.88
N PHE A 86 16.54 27.67 -1.20
CA PHE A 86 15.54 26.95 -0.42
C PHE A 86 15.52 27.44 1.03
N GLY A 87 14.34 27.75 1.54
CA GLY A 87 14.08 27.92 2.96
C GLY A 87 13.42 26.68 3.55
N GLN A 88 14.03 26.13 4.60
CA GLN A 88 13.46 25.01 5.35
C GLN A 88 12.46 25.51 6.39
N ILE A 89 11.25 24.94 6.39
CA ILE A 89 10.20 25.28 7.34
C ILE A 89 9.56 24.03 7.92
N THR A 90 9.32 24.05 9.23
CA THR A 90 8.71 22.94 9.97
C THR A 90 7.46 23.44 10.67
N ILE A 91 6.30 22.90 10.31
CA ILE A 91 5.04 23.24 10.96
C ILE A 91 4.99 22.53 12.33
N PRO A 92 4.85 23.26 13.45
CA PRO A 92 4.86 22.66 14.78
C PRO A 92 3.66 21.74 14.97
N SER A 93 3.89 20.53 15.51
CA SER A 93 2.83 19.56 15.80
C SER A 93 1.85 20.03 16.85
N ASP A 94 2.32 20.80 17.83
CA ASP A 94 1.58 21.07 19.07
C ASP A 94 0.43 22.06 18.85
N THR A 95 0.48 22.80 17.73
CA THR A 95 -0.53 23.80 17.35
C THR A 95 -1.65 23.20 16.48
N PHE A 96 -1.50 21.95 16.03
CA PHE A 96 -2.43 21.29 15.12
C PHE A 96 -3.00 20.01 15.73
N TYR A 97 -4.32 19.95 15.82
CA TYR A 97 -5.03 18.70 16.12
C TYR A 97 -5.81 18.28 14.88
N LYS A 98 -5.59 17.04 14.43
CA LYS A 98 -6.33 16.49 13.29
C LYS A 98 -7.79 16.28 13.69
N ILE A 99 -8.69 16.96 12.97
CA ILE A 99 -10.14 16.74 13.07
C ILE A 99 -10.54 15.84 11.89
N PRO A 100 -11.00 14.59 12.11
CA PRO A 100 -11.20 13.61 11.03
C PRO A 100 -12.12 14.04 9.88
N SER A 101 -13.02 15.00 10.13
CA SER A 101 -14.00 15.53 9.17
C SER A 101 -13.61 16.86 8.55
N MET A 102 -12.42 17.40 8.84
CA MET A 102 -12.03 18.76 8.44
C MET A 102 -10.66 18.79 7.75
N THR A 103 -10.61 19.43 6.59
CA THR A 103 -9.34 19.78 5.93
C THR A 103 -8.77 21.05 6.55
N GLN A 104 -7.54 20.96 7.03
CA GLN A 104 -6.84 22.09 7.65
C GLN A 104 -5.84 22.69 6.68
N HIS A 105 -5.76 24.02 6.70
CA HIS A 105 -4.95 24.79 5.77
C HIS A 105 -4.07 25.76 6.56
N VAL A 106 -3.00 26.23 5.93
CA VAL A 106 -2.16 27.31 6.43
C VAL A 106 -1.92 28.33 5.34
N TYR A 107 -1.62 29.56 5.74
CA TYR A 107 -1.15 30.58 4.82
C TYR A 107 0.37 30.58 4.81
N LEU A 108 0.95 30.26 3.65
CA LEU A 108 2.39 30.41 3.41
C LEU A 108 2.64 31.76 2.75
N GLN A 109 3.52 32.56 3.35
CA GLN A 109 3.89 33.87 2.83
C GLN A 109 5.40 33.98 2.65
N ALA A 110 5.83 34.56 1.52
CA ALA A 110 7.21 35.00 1.32
C ALA A 110 7.24 36.53 1.23
N HIS A 111 7.92 37.17 2.18
CA HIS A 111 8.06 38.61 2.31
C HIS A 111 9.35 39.03 1.63
N PHE A 112 9.25 39.43 0.36
CA PHE A 112 10.33 40.08 -0.39
C PHE A 112 10.38 41.58 -0.05
N PRO A 113 11.49 42.26 -0.35
CA PRO A 113 11.52 43.72 -0.30
C PRO A 113 10.41 44.32 -1.20
N GLY A 114 9.41 44.95 -0.59
CA GLY A 114 8.32 45.65 -1.30
C GLY A 114 7.19 44.76 -1.86
N VAL A 115 7.29 43.42 -1.78
CA VAL A 115 6.26 42.50 -2.30
C VAL A 115 6.07 41.33 -1.35
N ILE A 116 4.81 40.92 -1.13
CA ILE A 116 4.47 39.71 -0.38
C ILE A 116 3.78 38.74 -1.34
N LEU A 117 4.34 37.53 -1.46
CA LEU A 117 3.68 36.42 -2.13
C LEU A 117 2.95 35.58 -1.09
N GLU A 118 1.72 35.15 -1.38
CA GLU A 118 0.91 34.35 -0.47
C GLU A 118 0.30 33.14 -1.20
N LYS A 119 0.27 32.00 -0.51
CA LYS A 119 -0.42 30.80 -0.96
C LYS A 119 -1.12 30.11 0.21
N VAL A 120 -2.36 29.68 -0.01
CA VAL A 120 -3.05 28.76 0.91
C VAL A 120 -2.61 27.34 0.58
N VAL A 121 -2.10 26.62 1.58
CA VAL A 121 -1.58 25.26 1.42
C VAL A 121 -2.30 24.31 2.36
N LEU A 122 -2.64 23.12 1.86
CA LEU A 122 -3.25 22.07 2.66
C LEU A 122 -2.21 21.46 3.62
N VAL A 123 -2.65 21.13 4.83
CA VAL A 123 -1.83 20.49 5.85
C VAL A 123 -2.14 18.99 5.91
N SER A 124 -1.10 18.17 5.97
CA SER A 124 -1.19 16.72 6.20
C SER A 124 -0.57 16.31 7.51
N PHE A 125 -1.21 15.38 8.19
CA PHE A 125 -0.76 14.75 9.42
C PHE A 125 -0.04 13.42 9.18
N GLN A 126 0.26 13.10 7.92
CA GLN A 126 0.99 11.89 7.58
C GLN A 126 2.49 12.12 7.78
N SER A 127 3.00 11.74 8.96
CA SER A 127 4.41 11.95 9.35
C SER A 127 5.37 10.85 8.89
N GLY A 128 4.97 9.97 7.97
CA GLY A 128 5.83 8.90 7.43
C GLY A 128 5.08 7.61 7.14
N TYR A 129 5.83 6.49 7.16
CA TYR A 129 5.31 5.14 6.96
C TYR A 129 5.89 4.22 8.04
N ILE A 130 5.08 3.29 8.55
CA ILE A 130 5.56 2.21 9.43
C ILE A 130 5.43 0.90 8.64
N PHE A 131 6.55 0.21 8.48
CA PHE A 131 6.58 -1.13 7.92
C PHE A 131 6.69 -2.13 9.07
N ILE A 132 5.75 -3.08 9.13
CA ILE A 132 5.74 -4.13 10.13
C ILE A 132 6.15 -5.42 9.42
N GLN A 133 7.24 -6.03 9.88
CA GLN A 133 7.74 -7.29 9.37
C GLN A 133 7.69 -8.33 10.48
N THR A 134 6.99 -9.44 10.22
CA THR A 134 7.05 -10.64 11.05
C THR A 134 8.05 -11.63 10.44
N ASP A 135 8.65 -12.51 11.24
CA ASP A 135 9.53 -13.57 10.71
C ASP A 135 8.74 -14.65 9.96
N LYS A 136 7.48 -14.87 10.36
CA LYS A 136 6.56 -15.85 9.76
C LYS A 136 5.16 -15.27 9.62
N THR A 137 4.40 -15.81 8.68
CA THR A 137 2.96 -15.51 8.51
C THR A 137 2.06 -16.47 9.27
N LEU A 138 2.62 -17.56 9.81
CA LEU A 138 1.91 -18.57 10.60
C LEU A 138 2.73 -18.97 11.83
N TYR A 139 2.08 -18.96 12.99
CA TYR A 139 2.65 -19.40 14.27
C TYR A 139 1.77 -20.48 14.89
N THR A 140 2.41 -21.29 15.72
CA THR A 140 1.75 -22.35 16.49
C THR A 140 1.97 -22.11 17.97
N PRO A 141 0.94 -22.26 18.82
CA PRO A 141 1.13 -22.26 20.27
C PRO A 141 2.15 -23.34 20.66
N ASN A 142 3.05 -23.06 21.60
CA ASN A 142 3.95 -24.09 22.15
C ASN A 142 3.09 -25.21 22.75
N SER A 143 3.13 -26.40 22.17
CA SER A 143 2.33 -27.55 22.61
C SER A 143 3.16 -28.45 23.53
N ILE A 144 2.70 -28.62 24.78
CA ILE A 144 3.06 -29.79 25.59
C ILE A 144 1.76 -30.42 26.10
N GLY A 145 1.35 -31.50 25.42
CA GLY A 145 0.41 -32.49 25.96
C GLY A 145 -1.08 -32.13 25.96
N GLU A 146 -1.86 -32.90 25.21
CA GLU A 146 -3.33 -33.10 25.35
C GLU A 146 -4.20 -31.83 25.43
N SER A 147 -4.60 -31.30 24.26
CA SER A 147 -5.58 -30.22 24.18
C SER A 147 -6.98 -30.71 24.58
N LYS A 148 -7.41 -30.36 25.81
CA LYS A 148 -8.83 -30.37 26.18
C LYS A 148 -9.46 -29.11 25.62
N LEU A 149 -10.16 -29.26 24.50
CA LEU A 149 -10.87 -28.20 23.76
C LEU A 149 -11.83 -27.42 24.69
N LEU A 150 -11.45 -26.21 25.10
CA LEU A 150 -12.39 -25.21 25.60
C LEU A 150 -12.40 -24.07 24.59
N ARG A 151 -13.39 -24.07 23.69
CA ARG A 151 -13.62 -22.97 22.73
C ARG A 151 -13.95 -21.70 23.53
N PRO A 152 -13.12 -20.63 23.50
CA PRO A 152 -13.60 -19.35 23.98
C PRO A 152 -14.70 -18.86 23.00
N PRO A 153 -15.89 -18.50 23.50
CA PRO A 153 -16.94 -17.95 22.66
C PRO A 153 -16.59 -16.48 22.44
N LYS A 154 -16.00 -16.18 21.28
CA LYS A 154 -16.09 -14.91 20.56
C LYS A 154 -15.13 -14.97 19.37
N THR A 155 -15.70 -14.98 18.18
CA THR A 155 -15.09 -14.32 17.03
C THR A 155 -15.45 -12.84 17.17
N PRO A 156 -14.55 -11.95 17.62
CA PRO A 156 -14.61 -10.57 17.20
C PRO A 156 -13.65 -10.41 16.02
N GLU A 157 -13.96 -9.51 15.11
CA GLU A 157 -13.04 -9.09 14.06
C GLU A 157 -11.64 -8.83 14.64
N GLY A 158 -10.63 -9.52 14.10
CA GLY A 158 -9.19 -9.28 14.26
C GLY A 158 -8.67 -9.10 15.70
N ILE A 159 -7.95 -10.08 16.23
CA ILE A 159 -7.21 -9.90 17.49
C ILE A 159 -6.09 -8.89 17.22
N SER A 160 -6.14 -7.71 17.86
CA SER A 160 -5.13 -6.67 17.69
C SER A 160 -4.08 -6.71 18.80
N LEU A 161 -2.82 -6.84 18.43
CA LEU A 161 -1.70 -6.71 19.35
C LEU A 161 -1.26 -5.25 19.41
N SER A 162 -1.38 -4.65 20.60
CA SER A 162 -0.81 -3.34 20.92
C SER A 162 0.36 -3.55 21.87
N LEU A 163 1.55 -3.07 21.50
CA LEU A 163 2.72 -3.13 22.38
C LEU A 163 2.51 -2.23 23.61
N PRO A 164 2.97 -2.65 24.80
CA PRO A 164 2.82 -1.86 26.01
C PRO A 164 3.80 -0.67 25.99
N GLY A 165 3.32 0.47 25.51
CA GLY A 165 4.00 1.77 25.64
C GLY A 165 4.73 2.27 24.38
N PRO A 166 5.29 3.49 24.45
CA PRO A 166 6.03 4.10 23.34
C PRO A 166 7.30 3.30 23.06
N VAL A 167 7.48 2.95 21.78
CA VAL A 167 8.63 2.20 21.30
C VAL A 167 9.73 3.19 20.89
N ILE A 168 10.96 2.97 21.38
CA ILE A 168 12.13 3.74 20.98
C ILE A 168 12.77 3.04 19.78
N LEU A 169 13.05 3.80 18.72
CA LEU A 169 13.68 3.30 17.50
C LEU A 169 15.20 3.45 17.60
N ASP A 170 15.93 2.39 17.23
CA ASP A 170 17.36 2.45 16.96
C ASP A 170 17.57 2.59 15.45
N SER A 171 18.10 3.73 15.02
CA SER A 171 18.35 4.02 13.60
C SER A 171 17.11 3.84 12.69
N GLY A 172 15.92 4.11 13.23
CA GLY A 172 14.65 3.96 12.52
C GLY A 172 14.03 2.55 12.56
N MET A 173 14.65 1.59 13.25
CA MET A 173 14.16 0.21 13.40
C MET A 173 13.86 -0.11 14.86
N TYR A 174 12.80 -0.89 15.09
CA TYR A 174 12.56 -1.57 16.35
C TYR A 174 12.55 -3.07 16.10
N SER A 175 13.27 -3.81 16.95
CA SER A 175 13.24 -5.27 16.97
C SER A 175 12.80 -5.73 18.35
N GLY A 176 11.79 -6.59 18.40
CA GLY A 176 11.23 -7.09 19.65
C GLY A 176 10.63 -8.47 19.43
N ILE A 177 10.59 -9.25 20.50
CA ILE A 177 10.01 -10.60 20.51
C ILE A 177 8.72 -10.53 21.33
N TYR A 178 7.63 -11.02 20.76
CA TYR A 178 6.36 -11.18 21.46
C TYR A 178 6.12 -12.67 21.73
N PRO A 179 6.23 -13.15 22.99
CA PRO A 179 5.98 -14.54 23.32
C PRO A 179 4.48 -14.84 23.24
N LEU A 180 4.09 -15.81 22.41
CA LEU A 180 2.73 -16.35 22.42
C LEU A 180 2.55 -17.25 23.65
N SER A 181 1.50 -17.00 24.42
CA SER A 181 1.11 -17.85 25.55
C SER A 181 0.74 -19.27 25.11
N GLU A 182 0.87 -20.23 26.02
CA GLU A 182 0.46 -21.63 25.81
C GLU A 182 -1.04 -21.74 25.50
N ILE A 183 -1.86 -20.91 26.18
CA ILE A 183 -3.28 -20.73 25.89
C ILE A 183 -3.43 -19.44 25.09
N VAL A 184 -3.62 -19.57 23.78
CA VAL A 184 -3.79 -18.44 22.86
C VAL A 184 -4.96 -18.69 21.92
N SER A 185 -5.68 -17.63 21.58
CA SER A 185 -6.78 -17.70 20.62
C SER A 185 -6.25 -18.02 19.22
N LEU A 186 -6.77 -19.09 18.62
CA LEU A 186 -6.48 -19.44 17.23
C LEU A 186 -7.21 -18.48 16.27
N GLY A 187 -6.62 -18.23 15.12
CA GLY A 187 -7.20 -17.39 14.06
C GLY A 187 -6.25 -16.32 13.54
N LEU A 188 -6.82 -15.29 12.91
CA LEU A 188 -6.08 -14.19 12.33
C LEU A 188 -5.77 -13.12 13.39
N TRP A 189 -4.48 -12.87 13.58
CA TRP A 189 -3.93 -11.85 14.45
C TRP A 189 -3.43 -10.67 13.64
N LYS A 190 -3.52 -9.48 14.22
CA LYS A 190 -3.16 -8.21 13.60
C LYS A 190 -2.25 -7.42 14.52
N VAL A 191 -1.03 -7.16 14.10
CA VAL A 191 -0.15 -6.21 14.80
C VAL A 191 -0.53 -4.81 14.34
N VAL A 192 -0.75 -3.89 15.28
CA VAL A 192 -1.12 -2.50 14.95
C VAL A 192 -0.10 -1.53 15.54
N ALA A 193 0.52 -0.72 14.68
CA ALA A 193 1.44 0.33 15.05
C ALA A 193 0.87 1.71 14.70
N LYS A 194 1.12 2.70 15.56
CA LYS A 194 0.61 4.07 15.43
C LYS A 194 1.70 5.06 15.84
N PHE A 195 1.75 6.20 15.16
CA PHE A 195 2.57 7.32 15.61
C PHE A 195 1.91 7.98 16.84
N PRO A 196 2.68 8.30 17.91
CA PRO A 196 2.13 8.95 19.10
C PRO A 196 1.41 10.28 18.78
N LEU A 197 2.00 11.07 17.87
CA LEU A 197 1.45 12.35 17.44
C LEU A 197 0.24 12.21 16.50
N ASN A 198 0.05 11.04 15.87
CA ASN A 198 -0.98 10.79 14.86
C ASN A 198 -1.67 9.43 15.05
N PRO A 199 -2.36 9.20 16.18
CA PRO A 199 -2.94 7.88 16.52
C PRO A 199 -4.08 7.45 15.59
N GLN A 200 -4.58 8.38 14.76
CA GLN A 200 -5.61 8.15 13.76
C GLN A 200 -5.10 7.37 12.54
N TYR A 201 -3.79 7.40 12.27
CA TYR A 201 -3.18 6.59 11.22
C TYR A 201 -2.55 5.37 11.86
N SER A 202 -3.07 4.20 11.48
CA SER A 202 -2.54 2.92 11.94
C SER A 202 -1.99 2.12 10.78
N TYR A 203 -0.83 1.52 11.01
CA TYR A 203 -0.22 0.55 10.13
C TYR A 203 -0.42 -0.83 10.75
N SER A 204 -0.63 -1.83 9.91
CA SER A 204 -0.87 -3.17 10.40
C SER A 204 -0.29 -4.25 9.51
N ALA A 205 0.15 -5.32 10.15
CA ALA A 205 0.47 -6.59 9.50
C ALA A 205 -0.34 -7.71 10.16
N GLU A 206 -0.66 -8.73 9.38
CA GLU A 206 -1.50 -9.84 9.82
C GLU A 206 -0.68 -11.13 9.80
N PHE A 207 -0.90 -11.97 10.81
CA PHE A 207 -0.33 -13.31 10.91
C PHE A 207 -1.38 -14.25 11.47
N GLU A 208 -1.27 -15.54 11.16
CA GLU A 208 -2.25 -16.53 11.60
C GLU A 208 -1.68 -17.41 12.72
N VAL A 209 -2.47 -17.62 13.77
CA VAL A 209 -2.14 -18.58 14.84
C VAL A 209 -3.01 -19.80 14.67
N LYS A 210 -2.38 -20.94 14.39
CA LYS A 210 -3.07 -22.23 14.16
C LYS A 210 -2.43 -23.32 15.00
N GLU A 211 -3.18 -24.36 15.29
CA GLU A 211 -2.63 -25.54 15.94
C GLU A 211 -1.64 -26.24 15.00
N TYR A 212 -0.48 -26.67 15.56
CA TYR A 212 0.46 -27.46 14.80
C TYR A 212 -0.13 -28.85 14.58
N VAL A 213 -0.41 -29.19 13.33
CA VAL A 213 -0.69 -30.57 12.92
C VAL A 213 0.49 -30.97 12.07
N LEU A 214 1.28 -31.95 12.53
CA LEU A 214 2.31 -32.53 11.68
C LEU A 214 1.60 -33.32 10.58
N PRO A 215 1.61 -32.87 9.31
CA PRO A 215 1.01 -33.64 8.24
C PRO A 215 1.81 -34.94 8.13
N SER A 216 1.12 -36.06 8.01
CA SER A 216 1.81 -37.34 7.87
C SER A 216 2.43 -37.53 6.47
N PHE A 217 1.94 -36.77 5.49
CA PHE A 217 2.34 -36.82 4.09
C PHE A 217 2.05 -35.46 3.43
N GLU A 218 2.78 -35.13 2.37
CA GLU A 218 2.60 -33.92 1.58
C GLU A 218 1.69 -34.21 0.37
N VAL A 219 0.78 -33.28 0.07
CA VAL A 219 -0.04 -33.32 -1.16
C VAL A 219 0.33 -32.12 -2.03
N LYS A 220 0.64 -32.37 -3.30
CA LYS A 220 0.90 -31.37 -4.33
C LYS A 220 -0.15 -31.46 -5.42
N LEU A 221 -0.70 -30.31 -5.79
CA LEU A 221 -1.67 -30.19 -6.87
C LEU A 221 -1.02 -29.42 -8.02
N THR A 222 -0.89 -30.09 -9.17
CA THR A 222 -0.27 -29.51 -10.38
C THR A 222 -1.29 -29.50 -11.51
N PRO A 223 -1.72 -28.33 -12.00
CA PRO A 223 -2.58 -28.29 -13.17
C PRO A 223 -1.81 -28.66 -14.44
N MET A 224 -2.50 -29.27 -15.40
CA MET A 224 -1.93 -29.48 -16.73
C MET A 224 -1.80 -28.19 -17.54
N SER A 225 -2.60 -27.17 -17.23
CA SER A 225 -2.53 -25.86 -17.86
C SER A 225 -2.60 -24.76 -16.80
N SER A 226 -1.72 -23.76 -16.89
CA SER A 226 -1.66 -22.70 -15.89
C SER A 226 -2.88 -21.78 -15.88
N PHE A 227 -3.65 -21.79 -16.97
CA PHE A 227 -4.87 -21.01 -17.14
C PHE A 227 -5.99 -21.92 -17.65
N PHE A 228 -7.24 -21.56 -17.32
CA PHE A 228 -8.42 -22.18 -17.88
C PHE A 228 -9.08 -21.19 -18.85
N HIS A 229 -9.01 -21.48 -20.15
CA HIS A 229 -9.61 -20.62 -21.16
C HIS A 229 -11.12 -20.90 -21.24
N VAL A 230 -11.92 -19.88 -21.56
CA VAL A 230 -13.39 -20.00 -21.75
C VAL A 230 -13.75 -21.08 -22.79
N ASN A 231 -12.87 -21.27 -23.77
CA ASN A 231 -13.02 -22.26 -24.83
C ASN A 231 -12.42 -23.64 -24.52
N SER A 232 -11.70 -23.78 -23.40
CA SER A 232 -11.16 -25.08 -23.00
C SER A 232 -12.30 -26.02 -22.56
N PRO A 233 -12.35 -27.26 -23.07
CA PRO A 233 -13.41 -28.20 -22.72
C PRO A 233 -13.26 -28.74 -21.28
N LYS A 234 -12.03 -28.81 -20.78
CA LYS A 234 -11.70 -29.36 -19.46
C LYS A 234 -10.44 -28.72 -18.87
N LEU A 235 -10.35 -28.73 -17.55
CA LEU A 235 -9.16 -28.45 -16.75
C LEU A 235 -8.82 -29.69 -15.93
N THR A 236 -7.59 -30.17 -16.04
CA THR A 236 -7.16 -31.38 -15.36
C THR A 236 -6.06 -31.06 -14.35
N ILE A 237 -6.20 -31.56 -13.13
CA ILE A 237 -5.29 -31.36 -12.01
C ILE A 237 -4.71 -32.72 -11.60
N LYS A 238 -3.38 -32.82 -11.64
CA LYS A 238 -2.64 -33.95 -11.08
C LYS A 238 -2.47 -33.78 -9.59
N ILE A 239 -2.76 -34.84 -8.85
CA ILE A 239 -2.57 -34.97 -7.42
C ILE A 239 -1.32 -35.83 -7.23
N LYS A 240 -0.34 -35.33 -6.49
CA LYS A 240 0.83 -36.09 -6.06
C LYS A 240 0.88 -36.12 -4.54
N ALA A 241 0.87 -37.31 -3.94
CA ALA A 241 0.87 -37.51 -2.50
C ALA A 241 2.08 -38.36 -2.10
N THR A 242 2.92 -37.82 -1.21
CA THR A 242 4.18 -38.46 -0.80
C THR A 242 4.34 -38.32 0.70
N TYR A 243 4.65 -39.42 1.39
CA TYR A 243 4.97 -39.40 2.81
C TYR A 243 6.21 -38.54 3.08
N LEU A 244 6.33 -37.96 4.29
CA LEU A 244 7.49 -37.15 4.66
C LEU A 244 8.84 -37.91 4.58
N PHE A 245 8.80 -39.24 4.67
CA PHE A 245 9.96 -40.12 4.50
C PHE A 245 10.20 -40.56 3.04
N GLY A 246 9.52 -39.93 2.08
CA GLY A 246 9.80 -40.04 0.64
C GLY A 246 9.12 -41.19 -0.10
N LYS A 247 8.29 -42.00 0.54
CA LYS A 247 7.51 -43.04 -0.17
C LYS A 247 6.19 -42.49 -0.69
N ASP A 248 5.75 -43.06 -1.80
CA ASP A 248 4.47 -42.74 -2.39
C ASP A 248 3.29 -43.23 -1.55
N VAL A 249 2.21 -42.46 -1.59
CA VAL A 249 0.99 -42.71 -0.81
C VAL A 249 0.03 -43.55 -1.62
N GLU A 250 -0.47 -44.63 -1.02
CA GLU A 250 -1.60 -45.40 -1.54
C GLU A 250 -2.89 -45.02 -0.82
N GLY A 251 -3.98 -44.85 -1.58
CA GLY A 251 -5.29 -44.57 -0.99
C GLY A 251 -6.30 -43.98 -1.97
N SER A 252 -7.05 -42.98 -1.53
CA SER A 252 -8.10 -42.34 -2.31
C SER A 252 -8.10 -40.83 -2.13
N ALA A 253 -8.52 -40.10 -3.15
CA ALA A 253 -8.72 -38.66 -3.07
C ALA A 253 -10.15 -38.29 -3.46
N SER A 254 -10.73 -37.34 -2.72
CA SER A 254 -11.98 -36.68 -3.09
C SER A 254 -11.72 -35.23 -3.41
N ALA A 255 -12.11 -34.80 -4.59
CA ALA A 255 -11.92 -33.43 -5.06
C ALA A 255 -13.24 -32.75 -5.39
N VAL A 256 -13.34 -31.45 -5.12
CA VAL A 256 -14.43 -30.59 -5.56
C VAL A 256 -13.86 -29.31 -6.14
N PHE A 257 -14.38 -28.90 -7.29
CA PHE A 257 -14.05 -27.63 -7.93
C PHE A 257 -15.09 -26.57 -7.58
N GLY A 258 -14.71 -25.30 -7.69
CA GLY A 258 -15.63 -24.19 -7.48
C GLY A 258 -15.09 -22.86 -7.98
N LEU A 259 -15.89 -21.82 -7.81
CA LEU A 259 -15.55 -20.44 -8.14
C LEU A 259 -15.21 -19.65 -6.88
N MET A 260 -14.17 -18.84 -6.97
CA MET A 260 -13.81 -17.84 -5.98
C MET A 260 -14.04 -16.44 -6.57
N HIS A 261 -14.87 -15.65 -5.90
CA HIS A 261 -15.12 -14.26 -6.26
C HIS A 261 -15.22 -13.41 -4.99
N GLU A 262 -14.42 -12.34 -4.90
CA GLU A 262 -14.41 -11.40 -3.76
C GLU A 262 -14.30 -12.09 -2.38
N GLY A 263 -13.51 -13.18 -2.29
CA GLY A 263 -13.31 -13.93 -1.05
C GLY A 263 -14.42 -14.95 -0.72
N GLN A 264 -15.50 -15.00 -1.49
CA GLN A 264 -16.56 -15.99 -1.34
C GLN A 264 -16.33 -17.22 -2.22
N LYS A 265 -16.51 -18.42 -1.63
CA LYS A 265 -16.35 -19.72 -2.30
C LYS A 265 -17.71 -20.31 -2.67
N ALA A 266 -17.92 -20.56 -3.95
CA ALA A 266 -19.09 -21.29 -4.45
C ALA A 266 -18.63 -22.64 -5.05
N ALA A 267 -18.98 -23.76 -4.41
CA ALA A 267 -18.61 -25.10 -4.89
C ALA A 267 -19.53 -25.57 -6.03
N PHE A 268 -18.94 -26.18 -7.06
CA PHE A 268 -19.69 -26.87 -8.11
C PHE A 268 -20.00 -28.29 -7.64
N GLN A 269 -21.18 -28.50 -7.08
CA GLN A 269 -21.56 -29.80 -6.48
C GLN A 269 -21.46 -30.96 -7.48
N SER A 270 -21.77 -30.73 -8.77
CA SER A 270 -21.65 -31.75 -9.81
C SER A 270 -20.21 -32.10 -10.21
N SER A 271 -19.22 -31.33 -9.73
CA SER A 271 -17.80 -31.59 -10.00
C SER A 271 -17.14 -32.55 -9.01
N ILE A 272 -17.85 -32.98 -7.95
CA ILE A 272 -17.33 -33.86 -6.91
C ILE A 272 -16.86 -35.17 -7.55
N GLN A 273 -15.59 -35.48 -7.35
CA GLN A 273 -14.94 -36.68 -7.86
C GLN A 273 -14.29 -37.45 -6.71
N ARG A 274 -14.26 -38.78 -6.85
CA ARG A 274 -13.48 -39.69 -6.02
C ARG A 274 -12.60 -40.52 -6.93
N VAL A 275 -11.30 -40.54 -6.66
CA VAL A 275 -10.28 -41.24 -7.46
C VAL A 275 -9.37 -42.05 -6.55
N SER A 276 -8.84 -43.17 -7.04
CA SER A 276 -7.74 -43.87 -6.36
C SER A 276 -6.47 -43.03 -6.51
N ILE A 277 -5.60 -43.11 -5.49
CA ILE A 277 -4.22 -42.65 -5.57
C ILE A 277 -3.36 -43.91 -5.58
N GLU A 278 -2.68 -44.13 -6.70
CA GLU A 278 -1.82 -45.28 -6.96
C GLU A 278 -0.42 -44.78 -7.29
N GLU A 279 0.61 -45.38 -6.69
CA GLU A 279 2.00 -44.91 -6.78
C GLU A 279 2.13 -43.41 -6.44
N GLY A 280 1.29 -42.93 -5.51
CA GLY A 280 1.28 -41.54 -5.07
C GLY A 280 0.67 -40.56 -6.08
N GLU A 281 0.13 -41.02 -7.20
CA GLU A 281 -0.44 -40.18 -8.24
C GLU A 281 -1.96 -40.40 -8.40
N GLY A 282 -2.65 -39.32 -8.73
CA GLY A 282 -4.06 -39.35 -9.11
C GLY A 282 -4.43 -38.13 -9.94
N GLU A 283 -5.60 -38.15 -10.56
CA GLU A 283 -6.01 -37.10 -11.50
C GLU A 283 -7.49 -36.75 -11.36
N VAL A 284 -7.81 -35.47 -11.33
CA VAL A 284 -9.19 -34.98 -11.26
C VAL A 284 -9.43 -33.92 -12.33
N THR A 285 -10.62 -33.95 -12.93
CA THR A 285 -10.91 -33.11 -14.11
C THR A 285 -12.18 -32.30 -13.94
N LEU A 286 -12.08 -30.98 -14.08
CA LEU A 286 -13.22 -30.07 -14.22
C LEU A 286 -13.63 -29.99 -15.70
N ARG A 287 -14.85 -30.43 -16.02
CA ARG A 287 -15.44 -30.25 -17.36
C ARG A 287 -16.26 -28.97 -17.42
N LYS A 288 -16.39 -28.41 -18.63
CA LYS A 288 -17.23 -27.24 -18.91
C LYS A 288 -18.70 -27.46 -18.48
N GLU A 289 -19.20 -28.69 -18.59
CA GLU A 289 -20.54 -29.09 -18.15
C GLU A 289 -20.79 -28.82 -16.66
N HIS A 290 -19.81 -29.06 -15.78
CA HIS A 290 -19.96 -28.80 -14.35
C HIS A 290 -20.13 -27.31 -14.07
N ILE A 291 -19.48 -26.46 -14.86
CA ILE A 291 -19.57 -25.00 -14.76
C ILE A 291 -20.94 -24.52 -15.23
N ILE A 292 -21.41 -25.04 -16.37
CA ILE A 292 -22.73 -24.70 -16.93
C ILE A 292 -23.85 -25.08 -15.94
N GLN A 293 -23.79 -26.28 -15.37
CA GLN A 293 -24.75 -26.75 -14.38
C GLN A 293 -24.77 -25.87 -13.12
N ALA A 294 -23.59 -25.49 -12.61
CA ALA A 294 -23.49 -24.60 -11.47
C ALA A 294 -24.01 -23.18 -11.75
N ASN A 295 -24.03 -22.76 -13.01
CA ASN A 295 -24.54 -21.47 -13.47
C ASN A 295 -26.01 -21.55 -13.96
N ASN A 296 -26.84 -22.38 -13.33
CA ASN A 296 -28.26 -22.56 -13.69
C ASN A 296 -28.49 -22.94 -15.17
N ASN A 297 -27.61 -23.76 -15.75
CA ASN A 297 -27.61 -24.14 -17.17
C ASN A 297 -27.48 -22.96 -18.15
N ASN A 298 -26.90 -21.85 -17.70
CA ASN A 298 -26.56 -20.74 -18.58
C ASN A 298 -25.19 -21.01 -19.26
N ASN A 299 -25.22 -21.10 -20.59
CA ASN A 299 -24.03 -21.34 -21.40
C ASN A 299 -23.09 -20.13 -21.51
N ASN A 300 -23.52 -18.94 -21.03
CA ASN A 300 -22.66 -17.77 -21.03
C ASN A 300 -21.62 -17.85 -19.89
N ILE A 301 -20.40 -18.24 -20.28
CA ILE A 301 -19.23 -18.40 -19.40
C ILE A 301 -18.37 -17.13 -19.37
N ASP A 302 -18.67 -16.12 -20.19
CA ASP A 302 -17.90 -14.88 -20.25
C ASP A 302 -17.97 -14.11 -18.92
N ASN A 303 -19.06 -14.28 -18.17
CA ASN A 303 -19.23 -13.74 -16.82
C ASN A 303 -18.27 -14.34 -15.76
N LEU A 304 -17.48 -15.35 -16.13
CA LEU A 304 -16.44 -15.95 -15.29
C LEU A 304 -15.05 -15.37 -15.58
N VAL A 305 -14.88 -14.61 -16.66
CA VAL A 305 -13.61 -13.96 -17.00
C VAL A 305 -13.19 -13.02 -15.86
N GLY A 306 -11.91 -13.12 -15.45
CA GLY A 306 -11.37 -12.37 -14.31
C GLY A 306 -11.67 -12.95 -12.93
N LYS A 307 -12.45 -14.04 -12.84
CA LYS A 307 -12.65 -14.80 -11.59
C LYS A 307 -11.66 -15.96 -11.51
N SER A 308 -11.47 -16.48 -10.29
CA SER A 308 -10.56 -17.61 -10.02
C SER A 308 -11.33 -18.90 -9.80
N ILE A 309 -10.86 -20.01 -10.34
CA ILE A 309 -11.37 -21.35 -10.02
C ILE A 309 -10.57 -21.88 -8.82
N TYR A 310 -11.19 -22.65 -7.94
CA TYR A 310 -10.47 -23.36 -6.90
C TYR A 310 -10.76 -24.84 -6.98
N VAL A 311 -9.81 -25.63 -6.48
CA VAL A 311 -9.98 -27.06 -6.24
C VAL A 311 -9.67 -27.34 -4.78
N ALA A 312 -10.57 -28.07 -4.12
CA ALA A 312 -10.37 -28.57 -2.77
C ALA A 312 -10.27 -30.09 -2.84
N VAL A 313 -9.13 -30.63 -2.42
CA VAL A 313 -8.80 -32.05 -2.48
C VAL A 313 -8.59 -32.57 -1.05
N ASN A 314 -9.23 -33.69 -0.75
CA ASN A 314 -9.04 -34.44 0.49
C ASN A 314 -8.44 -35.81 0.13
N VAL A 315 -7.23 -36.08 0.57
CA VAL A 315 -6.56 -37.37 0.36
C VAL A 315 -6.69 -38.20 1.64
N LEU A 316 -7.10 -39.45 1.50
CA LEU A 316 -7.23 -40.43 2.55
C LEU A 316 -6.37 -41.64 2.20
N THR A 317 -5.36 -41.90 3.04
CA THR A 317 -4.50 -43.09 2.92
C THR A 317 -5.26 -44.35 3.36
N GLU A 318 -4.82 -45.53 2.90
CA GLU A 318 -5.35 -46.82 3.38
C GLU A 318 -5.24 -46.98 4.90
N ASN A 319 -4.20 -46.41 5.50
CA ASN A 319 -3.95 -46.42 6.95
C ASN A 319 -4.84 -45.43 7.73
N GLY A 320 -5.86 -44.84 7.09
CA GLY A 320 -6.83 -43.94 7.73
C GLY A 320 -6.32 -42.52 8.00
N LYS A 321 -5.09 -42.19 7.61
CA LYS A 321 -4.55 -40.82 7.69
C LYS A 321 -5.16 -39.94 6.60
N LYS A 322 -5.53 -38.71 6.95
CA LYS A 322 -6.22 -37.77 6.07
C LYS A 322 -5.46 -36.45 5.99
N GLU A 323 -5.32 -35.92 4.78
CA GLU A 323 -4.76 -34.60 4.51
C GLU A 323 -5.70 -33.83 3.56
N SER A 324 -5.89 -32.54 3.82
CA SER A 324 -6.81 -31.69 3.07
C SER A 324 -6.06 -30.49 2.50
N LEU A 325 -6.09 -30.34 1.18
CA LEU A 325 -5.44 -29.22 0.49
C LEU A 325 -6.46 -28.47 -0.37
N CYS A 326 -6.54 -27.16 -0.19
CA CYS A 326 -7.34 -26.27 -1.04
C CYS A 326 -6.40 -25.31 -1.75
N VAL A 327 -6.41 -25.35 -3.07
CA VAL A 327 -5.49 -24.61 -3.93
C VAL A 327 -6.32 -23.78 -4.91
N TYR A 328 -5.94 -22.52 -5.05
CA TYR A 328 -6.58 -21.54 -5.93
C TYR A 328 -5.76 -21.43 -7.21
N TRP A 329 -6.39 -21.63 -8.36
CA TRP A 329 -5.71 -21.59 -9.66
C TRP A 329 -6.59 -20.97 -10.73
N CYS A 330 -5.94 -20.48 -11.77
CA CYS A 330 -6.56 -20.07 -13.02
C CYS A 330 -7.43 -18.82 -12.93
N VAL A 331 -6.88 -17.71 -13.42
CA VAL A 331 -7.66 -16.60 -13.95
C VAL A 331 -8.31 -17.08 -15.25
N VAL A 332 -9.64 -17.03 -15.33
CA VAL A 332 -10.34 -17.34 -16.57
C VAL A 332 -10.08 -16.20 -17.57
N THR A 333 -9.50 -16.53 -18.73
CA THR A 333 -9.17 -15.55 -19.78
C THR A 333 -10.04 -15.76 -21.02
N CYS A 334 -10.45 -14.66 -21.66
CA CYS A 334 -11.08 -14.70 -22.97
C CYS A 334 -10.04 -15.02 -24.06
N SER A 335 -10.33 -16.00 -24.93
CA SER A 335 -9.54 -16.23 -26.14
C SER A 335 -9.88 -15.16 -27.18
N GLY A 336 -9.31 -13.98 -27.01
CA GLY A 336 -9.56 -12.83 -27.89
C GLY A 336 -8.76 -11.57 -27.57
N CYS A 337 -8.06 -11.51 -26.43
CA CYS A 337 -7.24 -10.34 -26.07
C CYS A 337 -5.74 -10.50 -26.38
N LEU A 338 -5.41 -11.26 -27.44
CA LEU A 338 -4.09 -11.21 -28.07
C LEU A 338 -4.32 -10.82 -29.53
N GLY A 339 -4.34 -9.51 -29.75
CA GLY A 339 -4.38 -8.82 -31.04
C GLY A 339 -3.84 -7.42 -30.82
#